data_AF-A0A8H3UP11-F1
#
_entry.id   AF-A0A8H3UP11-F1
#
_cell.length_a   1.000
_cell.length_b   1.000
_cell.length_c   1.000
_cell.angle_alpha   90.00
_cell.angle_beta   90.00
_cell.angle_gamma   90.00
#
_symmetry.space_group_name_H-M   'P 1'
#
loop_
_entity.id
_entity.type
_entity.pdbx_description
1 polymer ?
#
loop_
_entity_poly.entity_id
_entity_poly.type
_entity_poly.pdbx_seq_one_letter_code
_entity_poly.pdbx_strand_id
1 'polypeptide(L)'
;MRFIALKELDDTEGTVQLRTNNTTDSKSSALILLPHPSKTDPNDPLRWPRYKKHIAFTSVCAFTFLTNFAIGGLAPAFFILSQEFNKTPVQTADLLLWPILVLGVFNFL
;
A
#
# COMPACT_ATOMS: atom_id res chain seq x y z
N MET A 1 17.19 -23.86 -19.71
CA MET A 1 17.21 -22.38 -19.69
C MET A 1 17.29 -21.93 -18.24
N ARG A 2 18.20 -21.01 -17.90
CA ARG A 2 18.35 -20.51 -16.53
C ARG A 2 17.42 -19.30 -16.37
N PHE A 3 16.42 -19.42 -15.50
CA PHE A 3 15.58 -18.27 -15.15
C PHE A 3 16.38 -17.35 -14.22
N ILE A 4 16.54 -16.10 -14.63
CA ILE A 4 17.20 -15.05 -13.85
C ILE A 4 16.08 -14.27 -13.17
N ALA A 5 16.16 -14.13 -11.85
CA ALA A 5 15.16 -13.36 -11.12
C ALA A 5 15.31 -11.88 -11.46
N LEU A 6 14.20 -11.16 -11.59
CA LEU A 6 14.19 -9.72 -11.91
C LEU A 6 15.01 -8.91 -10.88
N LYS A 7 15.04 -9.37 -9.62
CA LYS A 7 15.87 -8.83 -8.54
C LYS A 7 17.39 -8.97 -8.76
N GLU A 8 17.83 -9.97 -9.52
CA GLU A 8 19.26 -10.12 -9.88
C GLU A 8 19.67 -9.11 -10.96
N LEU A 9 18.70 -8.57 -11.71
CA LEU A 9 18.93 -7.58 -12.76
C LEU A 9 18.81 -6.15 -12.24
N ASP A 10 18.04 -5.92 -11.18
CA ASP A 10 17.79 -4.60 -10.61
C ASP A 10 17.63 -4.66 -9.09
N ASP A 11 18.58 -4.04 -8.35
CA ASP A 11 18.54 -3.90 -6.89
C ASP A 11 17.99 -2.53 -6.46
N THR A 12 17.54 -1.70 -7.41
CA THR A 12 17.08 -0.34 -7.12
C THR A 12 15.58 -0.31 -6.83
N GLU A 13 15.22 0.09 -5.61
CA GLU A 13 13.82 0.22 -5.21
C GLU A 13 13.27 1.60 -5.62
N GLY A 14 12.46 1.63 -6.68
CA GLY A 14 11.75 2.83 -7.13
C GLY A 14 12.55 3.74 -8.07
N THR A 15 13.67 3.26 -8.62
CA THR A 15 14.41 3.94 -9.69
C THR A 15 14.74 2.96 -10.79
N VAL A 16 14.66 3.41 -12.04
CA VAL A 16 15.02 2.62 -13.21
C VAL A 16 16.48 2.86 -13.54
N GLN A 17 17.24 1.78 -13.65
CA GLN A 17 18.62 1.80 -14.14
C GLN A 17 18.62 1.91 -15.67
N LEU A 18 19.01 3.07 -16.19
CA LEU A 18 19.31 3.23 -17.61
C LEU A 18 20.79 2.96 -17.82
N ARG A 19 21.09 1.92 -18.61
CA ARG A 19 22.46 1.54 -18.99
C ARG A 19 22.72 1.97 -20.43
N THR A 20 23.55 2.99 -20.63
CA THR A 20 24.03 3.36 -21.98
C THR A 20 25.21 2.46 -22.36
N ASN A 21 25.09 1.76 -23.48
CA ASN A 21 26.11 0.89 -24.06
C ASN A 21 26.94 1.63 -25.13
N ASN A 22 27.71 2.65 -24.75
CA ASN A 22 28.70 3.20 -25.68
C ASN A 22 29.83 2.17 -25.87
N THR A 23 29.92 1.61 -27.07
CA THR A 23 30.78 0.49 -27.48
C THR A 23 32.27 0.82 -27.55
N THR A 24 32.72 1.98 -27.06
CA THR A 24 34.12 2.44 -27.23
C THR A 24 34.89 2.72 -25.96
N ASP A 25 34.32 2.56 -24.75
CA ASP A 25 35.10 2.71 -23.52
C ASP A 25 34.67 1.74 -22.41
N SER A 26 35.45 0.68 -22.21
CA SER A 26 35.24 -0.38 -21.22
C SER A 26 35.45 0.04 -19.76
N LYS A 27 35.34 1.34 -19.42
CA LYS A 27 35.64 1.83 -18.06
C LYS A 27 34.54 2.63 -17.36
N SER A 28 33.42 2.93 -17.99
CA SER A 28 32.28 3.51 -17.26
C SER A 28 31.02 3.43 -18.11
N SER A 29 30.30 2.30 -18.05
CA SER A 29 28.88 2.32 -18.40
C SER A 29 28.21 3.20 -17.35
N ALA A 30 27.93 4.46 -17.70
CA ALA A 30 27.33 5.42 -16.79
C ALA A 30 25.93 4.89 -16.42
N LEU A 31 25.80 4.43 -15.17
CA LEU A 31 24.53 4.00 -14.61
C LEU A 31 23.71 5.24 -14.29
N ILE A 32 22.66 5.50 -15.06
CA ILE A 32 21.78 6.64 -14.83
C ILE A 32 20.54 6.13 -14.12
N LEU A 33 20.24 6.66 -12.93
CA LEU A 33 19.08 6.28 -12.11
C LEU A 33 17.95 7.30 -12.30
N LEU A 34 16.82 6.90 -12.87
CA LEU A 34 15.65 7.78 -13.05
C LEU A 34 14.43 7.26 -12.28
N PRO A 35 13.76 8.08 -11.45
CA PRO A 35 14.10 9.46 -11.06
C PRO A 35 15.35 9.54 -10.16
N HIS A 36 16.13 10.61 -10.27
CA HIS A 36 17.28 10.83 -9.39
C HIS A 36 16.81 11.25 -7.99
N PRO A 37 17.43 10.76 -6.90
CA PRO A 37 17.11 11.24 -5.56
C PRO A 37 17.39 12.74 -5.47
N SER A 38 16.42 13.49 -4.95
CA SER A 38 16.54 14.93 -4.76
C SER A 38 17.69 15.23 -3.80
N LYS A 39 18.67 16.02 -4.28
CA LYS A 39 19.82 16.43 -3.46
C LYS A 39 19.42 17.38 -2.33
N THR A 40 18.37 18.15 -2.56
CA THR A 40 17.99 19.29 -1.71
C THR A 40 16.84 18.96 -0.76
N ASP A 41 16.03 17.94 -1.07
CA ASP A 41 14.87 17.60 -0.24
C ASP A 41 15.19 16.46 0.76
N PRO A 42 15.25 16.75 2.08
CA PRO A 42 15.43 15.73 3.10
C PRO A 42 14.22 14.80 3.28
N ASN A 43 13.04 15.15 2.74
CA ASN A 43 11.82 14.36 2.83
C ASN A 43 11.61 13.42 1.62
N ASP A 44 12.58 13.33 0.70
CA ASP A 44 12.47 12.48 -0.47
C ASP A 44 12.29 10.99 -0.09
N PRO A 45 11.16 10.35 -0.46
CA PRO A 45 10.91 8.93 -0.17
C PRO A 45 11.95 7.99 -0.77
N LEU A 46 12.68 8.41 -1.82
CA LEU A 46 13.79 7.61 -2.36
C LEU A 46 14.95 7.47 -1.36
N ARG A 47 15.20 8.49 -0.53
CA ARG A 47 16.31 8.54 0.44
C ARG A 47 15.97 7.91 1.79
N TRP A 48 14.75 7.43 1.98
CA TRP A 48 14.34 6.86 3.25
C TRP A 48 15.09 5.55 3.53
N PRO A 49 15.57 5.35 4.78
CA PRO A 49 16.03 4.04 5.22
C PRO A 49 14.95 2.98 5.02
N ARG A 50 15.35 1.74 4.68
CA ARG A 50 14.40 0.63 4.45
C ARG A 50 13.40 0.45 5.59
N TYR A 51 13.81 0.64 6.85
CA TYR A 51 12.91 0.55 8.00
C TYR A 51 11.77 1.59 7.94
N LYS A 52 12.04 2.85 7.52
CA LYS A 52 11.00 3.88 7.41
C LYS A 52 10.00 3.53 6.31
N LYS A 53 10.48 2.99 5.18
CA LYS A 53 9.62 2.52 4.08
C LYS A 53 8.69 1.39 4.54
N HIS A 54 9.23 0.39 5.25
CA HIS A 54 8.43 -0.72 5.76
C HIS A 54 7.44 -0.29 6.85
N ILE A 55 7.81 0.64 7.74
CA ILE A 55 6.89 1.16 8.77
C ILE A 55 5.74 1.93 8.11
N ALA A 56 6.03 2.80 7.14
CA ALA A 56 4.99 3.51 6.40
C ALA A 56 4.06 2.53 5.67
N PHE A 57 4.62 1.53 4.98
CA PHE A 57 3.83 0.48 4.33
C PHE A 57 2.98 -0.31 5.33
N THR A 58 3.56 -0.72 6.46
CA THR A 58 2.84 -1.47 7.51
C THR A 58 1.72 -0.63 8.11
N SER A 59 1.91 0.69 8.29
CA SER A 59 0.86 1.57 8.79
C SER A 59 -0.34 1.65 7.83
N VAL A 60 -0.08 1.73 6.51
CA VAL A 60 -1.13 1.71 5.49
C VAL A 60 -1.83 0.35 5.45
N CYS A 61 -1.08 -0.76 5.53
CA CYS A 61 -1.64 -2.10 5.63
C CYS A 61 -2.48 -2.28 6.90
N ALA A 62 -2.02 -1.79 8.05
CA ALA A 62 -2.74 -1.87 9.31
C ALA A 62 -4.03 -1.03 9.28
N PHE A 63 -3.97 0.17 8.71
CA PHE A 63 -5.13 1.04 8.54
C PHE A 63 -6.18 0.41 7.62
N THR A 64 -5.76 -0.10 6.46
CA THR A 64 -6.66 -0.79 5.52
C THR A 64 -7.22 -2.08 6.12
N PHE A 65 -6.41 -2.85 6.83
CA PHE A 65 -6.87 -4.04 7.55
C PHE A 65 -7.91 -3.71 8.61
N LEU A 66 -7.64 -2.72 9.48
CA LEU A 66 -8.55 -2.33 10.54
C LEU A 66 -9.87 -1.79 10.00
N THR A 67 -9.83 -1.03 8.91
CA THR A 67 -11.04 -0.52 8.23
C THR A 67 -11.89 -1.66 7.69
N ASN A 68 -11.27 -2.64 7.02
CA ASN A 68 -11.99 -3.82 6.52
C ASN A 68 -12.51 -4.70 7.67
N PHE A 69 -11.75 -4.83 8.75
CA PHE A 69 -12.16 -5.59 9.94
C PHE A 69 -13.33 -4.92 10.67
N ALA A 70 -13.34 -3.60 10.81
CA ALA A 70 -14.42 -2.88 11.47
C ALA A 70 -15.76 -3.03 10.74
N ILE A 71 -15.73 -3.06 9.40
CA ILE A 71 -16.93 -3.21 8.57
C ILE A 71 -17.34 -4.69 8.48
N GLY A 72 -16.41 -5.57 8.10
CA GLY A 72 -16.70 -6.99 7.89
C GLY A 72 -16.86 -7.80 9.17
N GLY A 73 -16.13 -7.44 10.23
CA GLY A 73 -16.10 -8.16 11.51
C GLY A 73 -17.40 -8.05 12.31
N LEU A 74 -18.25 -7.06 12.03
CA LEU A 74 -19.56 -6.90 12.66
C LEU A 74 -20.62 -7.84 12.07
N ALA A 75 -20.40 -8.40 10.87
CA ALA A 75 -21.36 -9.26 10.19
C ALA A 75 -21.87 -10.45 11.05
N PRO A 76 -21.02 -11.25 11.72
CA PRO A 76 -21.50 -12.35 12.58
C PRO A 76 -22.23 -11.88 13.84
N ALA A 77 -21.96 -10.66 14.34
CA ALA A 77 -22.61 -10.12 15.53
C ALA A 77 -24.09 -9.76 15.27
N PHE A 78 -24.48 -9.48 14.01
CA PHE A 78 -25.86 -9.11 13.68
C PHE A 78 -26.87 -10.23 13.93
N PHE A 79 -26.45 -11.49 13.83
CA PHE A 79 -27.34 -12.61 14.18
C PHE A 79 -27.72 -12.57 15.66
N ILE A 80 -26.73 -12.38 16.54
CA ILE A 80 -26.94 -12.31 17.99
C ILE A 80 -27.75 -11.05 18.35
N LEU A 81 -27.44 -9.90 17.76
CA LEU A 81 -28.23 -8.68 17.96
C LEU A 81 -29.69 -8.85 17.52
N SER A 82 -29.96 -9.58 16.43
CA SER A 82 -31.33 -9.78 15.96
C SER A 82 -32.19 -10.54 16.98
N GLN A 83 -31.58 -11.50 17.70
CA GLN A 83 -32.22 -12.24 18.79
C GLN A 83 -32.47 -11.35 20.01
N GLU A 84 -31.48 -10.57 20.42
CA GLU A 84 -31.58 -9.70 21.60
C GLU A 84 -32.66 -8.61 21.42
N PHE A 85 -32.68 -7.97 20.25
CA PHE A 85 -33.60 -6.86 19.97
C PHE A 85 -34.94 -7.29 19.36
N ASN A 86 -35.20 -8.60 19.22
CA ASN A 86 -36.40 -9.16 18.58
C ASN A 86 -36.69 -8.51 17.20
N LYS A 87 -35.65 -8.36 16.38
CA LYS A 87 -35.74 -7.78 15.03
C LYS A 87 -35.41 -8.82 13.97
N THR A 88 -35.87 -8.56 12.75
CA THR A 88 -35.47 -9.38 11.62
C THR A 88 -33.99 -9.20 11.32
N PRO A 89 -33.25 -10.25 10.90
CA PRO A 89 -31.83 -10.14 10.59
C PRO A 89 -31.54 -9.13 9.48
N VAL A 90 -32.51 -8.90 8.58
CA VAL A 90 -32.44 -7.87 7.53
C VAL A 90 -32.40 -6.46 8.13
N GLN A 91 -33.29 -6.14 9.08
CA GLN A 91 -33.29 -4.83 9.74
C GLN A 91 -32.03 -4.58 10.58
N THR A 92 -31.48 -5.63 11.19
CA THR A 92 -30.22 -5.51 11.93
C THR A 92 -29.03 -5.30 10.99
N ALA A 93 -29.08 -5.83 9.77
CA ALA A 93 -28.05 -5.61 8.75
C ALA A 93 -28.05 -4.16 8.20
N ASP A 94 -29.19 -3.47 8.19
CA ASP A 94 -29.27 -2.04 7.80
C ASP A 94 -28.38 -1.14 8.68
N LEU A 95 -28.06 -1.57 9.91
CA LEU A 95 -27.13 -0.84 10.78
C LEU A 95 -25.73 -0.72 10.17
N LEU A 96 -25.34 -1.64 9.28
CA LEU A 96 -24.07 -1.60 8.55
C LEU A 96 -24.04 -0.49 7.47
N LEU A 97 -25.19 -0.02 6.99
CA LEU A 97 -25.26 1.02 5.98
C LEU A 97 -24.77 2.38 6.51
N TRP A 98 -25.01 2.66 7.80
CA TRP A 98 -24.58 3.90 8.44
C TRP A 98 -23.06 4.14 8.40
N PRO A 99 -22.20 3.22 8.87
CA PRO A 99 -20.76 3.41 8.79
C PRO A 99 -20.25 3.46 7.34
N ILE A 100 -20.86 2.72 6.40
CA ILE A 100 -20.50 2.76 4.98
C ILE A 100 -20.80 4.13 4.38
N LEU A 101 -21.97 4.71 4.68
CA LEU A 101 -22.34 6.05 4.24
C LEU A 101 -21.41 7.12 4.80
N VAL A 102 -21.10 7.06 6.10
CA VAL A 102 -20.16 8.00 6.75
C VAL A 102 -18.77 7.91 6.12
N LEU A 103 -18.28 6.70 5.85
CA LEU A 103 -17.00 6.48 5.17
C LEU A 103 -17.01 7.08 3.76
N GLY A 104 -18.10 6.89 3.01
CA GLY A 104 -18.27 7.47 1.68
C GLY A 104 -18.25 8.99 1.69
N VAL A 105 -18.97 9.62 2.63
CA VAL A 105 -18.99 11.08 2.78
C VAL A 105 -17.60 11.62 3.15
N PHE A 106 -16.88 10.94 4.04
CA PHE A 106 -15.51 11.33 4.42
C PHE A 106 -14.51 11.31 3.26
N ASN A 107 -14.75 10.53 2.20
CA ASN A 107 -13.87 10.51 1.03
C ASN A 107 -13.92 11.83 0.24
N PHE A 108 -15.03 12.56 0.33
CA PHE A 108 -15.22 13.85 -0.36
C PHE A 108 -14.73 15.05 0.44
N LEU A 109 -14.35 14.87 1.70
CA LEU A 109 -13.85 15.91 2.59
C LEU A 109 -12.32 15.93 2.60
#